data_AF-A0AAX6MK09-F1
#
_entry.id   AF-A0AAX6MK09-F1
#
_cell.length_a   1.000
_cell.length_b   1.000
_cell.length_c   1.000
_cell.angle_alpha   90.00
_cell.angle_beta   90.00
_cell.angle_gamma   90.00
#
_symmetry.space_group_name_H-M   'P 1'
#
loop_
_entity.id
_entity.type
_entity.pdbx_description
1 polymer ?
#
loop_
_entity_poly.entity_id
_entity_poly.type
_entity_poly.pdbx_seq_one_letter_code
_entity_poly.pdbx_strand_id
1 'polypeptide(L)'
;MASFRILTLLFVFFNLVLADCECGYSIITPSDDKRYVFTDILESDFVHLDITDTDKAKGYGGFGWAPQEFNMSSVVARGPYGEAFTPQNVISNNIADEQVFSGLGPRGGDAGLKLVVGSEIKKGMVPCADVSTTDVHYYHGTFRAGIKVTDVPGTCSAFFWYMNDTQEIDIEFLSAEFNKSNNTFPVNLVLQSEESKNNGFDASKTGDFKKIHLPFDPTTDFHEYRIDFLPDRVLFYADAQLLTEMKGTGVPSTPGNLQVSHWSNGNMGWSQGPPKTDATTVVSYVKAYFNSSSEARQKDYTLRCKDPSAPMAVCTIPDRNTTYFFGNVANMTPNQTTYHENNGRRARRWQSLPFAAAIATSTWVVGL
;
A
#
# COMPACT_ATOMS: atom_id res chain seq x y z
N MET A 1 39.25 49.15 44.69
CA MET A 1 38.08 48.48 45.32
C MET A 1 36.87 49.30 44.91
N ALA A 2 35.80 48.83 44.26
CA ALA A 2 35.34 47.49 43.94
C ALA A 2 34.64 47.52 42.56
N SER A 3 34.62 46.35 41.92
CA SER A 3 34.19 46.06 40.55
C SER A 3 32.68 46.28 40.32
N PHE A 4 32.34 47.02 39.26
CA PHE A 4 31.03 46.94 38.61
C PHE A 4 30.96 45.61 37.84
N ARG A 5 30.09 44.69 38.27
CA ARG A 5 29.77 43.49 37.50
C ARG A 5 28.62 43.80 36.54
N ILE A 6 28.95 43.92 35.25
CA ILE A 6 27.96 43.93 34.18
C ILE A 6 27.49 42.48 34.00
N LEU A 7 26.22 42.22 34.30
CA LEU A 7 25.59 40.93 34.05
C LEU A 7 25.10 40.93 32.60
N THR A 8 25.90 40.36 31.70
CA THR A 8 25.52 40.16 30.30
C THR A 8 24.49 39.03 30.25
N LEU A 9 23.20 39.34 30.05
CA LEU A 9 22.20 38.33 29.71
C LEU A 9 22.52 37.76 28.32
N LEU A 10 23.02 36.53 28.28
CA LEU A 10 23.02 35.72 27.06
C LEU A 10 21.57 35.36 26.74
N PHE A 11 20.97 36.04 25.76
CA PHE A 11 19.78 35.52 25.10
C PHE A 11 20.20 34.30 24.27
N VAL A 12 19.99 33.10 24.84
CA VAL A 12 20.02 31.86 24.08
C VAL A 12 18.81 31.90 23.16
N PHE A 13 18.99 32.34 21.91
CA PHE A 13 18.07 32.04 20.84
C PHE A 13 18.12 30.52 20.66
N PHE A 14 17.20 29.81 21.30
CA PHE A 14 16.86 28.48 20.83
C PHE A 14 16.35 28.69 19.41
N ASN A 15 17.14 28.30 18.41
CA ASN A 15 16.60 28.01 17.10
C ASN A 15 15.59 26.89 17.33
N LEU A 16 14.32 27.26 17.50
CA LEU A 16 13.22 26.33 17.37
C LEU A 16 13.35 25.84 15.93
N VAL A 17 13.89 24.63 15.76
CA VAL A 17 13.82 23.94 14.47
C VAL A 17 12.33 23.77 14.24
N LEU A 18 11.76 24.61 13.38
CA LEU A 18 10.41 24.44 12.89
C LEU A 18 10.42 23.10 12.15
N ALA A 19 9.69 22.13 12.68
CA ALA A 19 9.37 20.95 11.91
C ALA A 19 8.35 21.37 10.86
N ASP A 20 8.46 20.83 9.65
CA ASP A 20 7.46 21.02 8.60
C ASP A 20 6.54 19.79 8.59
N CYS A 21 5.31 19.96 8.12
CA CYS A 21 4.30 18.90 8.01
C CYS A 21 3.98 18.23 9.37
N GLU A 22 4.29 18.87 10.50
CA GLU A 22 4.13 18.32 11.85
C GLU A 22 2.65 18.11 12.24
N CYS A 23 1.74 18.79 11.55
CA CYS A 23 0.29 18.61 11.64
C CYS A 23 -0.30 17.73 10.53
N GLY A 24 0.53 17.22 9.60
CA GLY A 24 0.15 16.16 8.67
C GLY A 24 0.27 16.52 7.19
N TYR A 25 -0.41 15.72 6.38
CA TYR A 25 -0.30 15.71 4.92
C TYR A 25 -1.69 15.80 4.32
N SER A 26 -1.84 16.51 3.20
CA SER A 26 -3.15 16.84 2.67
C SER A 26 -3.32 16.56 1.19
N ILE A 27 -4.54 16.18 0.83
CA ILE A 27 -5.05 16.11 -0.54
C ILE A 27 -6.23 17.07 -0.70
N ILE A 28 -6.58 17.36 -1.95
CA ILE A 28 -7.85 17.98 -2.31
C ILE A 28 -8.59 16.99 -3.21
N THR A 29 -9.83 16.66 -2.88
CA THR A 29 -10.63 15.78 -3.73
C THR A 29 -11.35 16.57 -4.81
N PRO A 30 -11.28 16.13 -6.09
CA PRO A 30 -11.90 16.86 -7.20
C PRO A 30 -13.44 16.84 -7.13
N SER A 31 -14.05 15.92 -6.38
CA SER A 31 -15.51 15.80 -6.31
C SER A 31 -16.20 16.82 -5.41
N ASP A 32 -15.50 17.40 -4.43
CA ASP A 32 -16.05 18.43 -3.54
C ASP A 32 -15.10 19.59 -3.22
N ASP A 33 -13.90 19.62 -3.84
CA ASP A 33 -12.85 20.63 -3.65
C ASP A 33 -12.44 20.82 -2.17
N LYS A 34 -12.67 19.81 -1.33
CA LYS A 34 -12.31 19.87 0.09
C LYS A 34 -10.90 19.37 0.33
N ARG A 35 -10.23 20.06 1.24
CA ARG A 35 -8.95 19.64 1.80
C ARG A 35 -9.18 18.57 2.86
N TYR A 36 -8.57 17.40 2.66
CA TYR A 36 -8.48 16.33 3.66
C TYR A 36 -7.06 16.29 4.22
N VAL A 37 -6.94 16.10 5.53
CA VAL A 37 -5.65 16.05 6.24
C VAL A 37 -5.49 14.69 6.93
N PHE A 38 -4.31 14.13 6.78
CA PHE A 38 -3.91 12.84 7.33
C PHE A 38 -2.71 13.02 8.28
N THR A 39 -2.78 12.42 9.47
CA THR A 39 -1.86 12.71 10.58
C THR A 39 -0.66 11.79 10.66
N ASP A 40 -0.68 10.68 9.93
CA ASP A 40 0.33 9.63 9.93
C ASP A 40 0.81 9.34 8.51
N ILE A 41 2.02 8.78 8.41
CA ILE A 41 2.64 8.39 7.15
C ILE A 41 3.30 7.01 7.28
N LEU A 42 3.24 6.26 6.19
CA LEU A 42 4.09 5.12 5.90
C LEU A 42 4.57 5.28 4.46
N GLU A 43 5.86 5.52 4.29
CA GLU A 43 6.52 5.57 2.98
C GLU A 43 7.49 4.39 2.86
N SER A 44 7.35 3.62 1.79
CA SER A 44 8.17 2.43 1.51
C SER A 44 8.62 2.47 0.06
N ASP A 45 9.93 2.61 -0.13
CA ASP A 45 10.59 2.64 -1.43
C ASP A 45 11.17 1.28 -1.75
N PHE A 46 10.38 0.42 -2.41
CA PHE A 46 10.76 -0.96 -2.70
C PHE A 46 11.85 -1.08 -3.77
N VAL A 47 12.19 0.00 -4.48
CA VAL A 47 13.37 0.01 -5.36
C VAL A 47 14.64 -0.11 -4.54
N HIS A 48 14.68 0.44 -3.33
CA HIS A 48 15.86 0.45 -2.46
C HIS A 48 15.68 -0.38 -1.18
N LEU A 49 14.44 -0.71 -0.79
CA LEU A 49 14.11 -1.40 0.44
C LEU A 49 14.05 -2.93 0.25
N ASP A 50 14.93 -3.67 0.94
CA ASP A 50 14.82 -5.13 1.02
C ASP A 50 14.00 -5.58 2.23
N ILE A 51 12.73 -5.95 2.00
CA ILE A 51 11.86 -6.49 3.07
C ILE A 51 12.02 -8.00 3.30
N THR A 52 12.86 -8.67 2.50
CA THR A 52 13.13 -10.11 2.56
C THR A 52 14.43 -10.43 3.30
N ASP A 53 15.32 -9.45 3.46
CA ASP A 53 16.50 -9.54 4.32
C ASP A 53 16.10 -9.38 5.79
N THR A 54 15.76 -10.51 6.40
CA THR A 54 15.36 -10.57 7.82
C THR A 54 16.45 -10.16 8.80
N ASP A 55 17.73 -10.23 8.44
CA ASP A 55 18.81 -9.79 9.33
C ASP A 55 18.84 -8.25 9.38
N LYS A 56 18.76 -7.59 8.21
CA LYS A 56 18.61 -6.14 8.12
C LYS A 56 17.32 -5.64 8.79
N ALA A 57 16.22 -6.32 8.53
CA ALA A 57 14.91 -5.99 9.11
C ALA A 57 14.81 -6.36 10.62
N LYS A 58 15.77 -7.09 11.19
CA LYS A 58 15.73 -7.64 12.56
C LYS A 58 14.49 -8.50 12.80
N GLY A 59 14.14 -9.31 11.82
CA GLY A 59 12.93 -10.11 11.73
C GLY A 59 11.96 -9.58 10.67
N TYR A 60 10.99 -10.41 10.29
CA TYR A 60 9.89 -9.98 9.42
C TYR A 60 9.13 -8.80 10.05
N GLY A 61 8.70 -7.85 9.23
CA GLY A 61 7.96 -6.68 9.70
C GLY A 61 8.80 -5.49 10.14
N GLY A 62 10.14 -5.59 10.13
CA GLY A 62 11.04 -4.52 10.55
C GLY A 62 10.87 -3.21 9.78
N PHE A 63 10.36 -3.30 8.55
CA PHE A 63 10.06 -2.18 7.68
C PHE A 63 8.55 -1.91 7.54
N GLY A 64 7.75 -2.34 8.51
CA GLY A 64 6.30 -2.16 8.48
C GLY A 64 5.55 -3.09 7.52
N TRP A 65 6.25 -4.00 6.84
CA TRP A 65 5.70 -4.98 5.90
C TRP A 65 6.20 -6.39 6.21
N ALA A 66 5.34 -7.38 6.01
CA ALA A 66 5.67 -8.79 6.15
C ALA A 66 5.14 -9.59 4.94
N PRO A 67 5.98 -10.39 4.27
CA PRO A 67 5.51 -11.47 3.41
C PRO A 67 4.60 -12.42 4.19
N GLN A 68 3.50 -12.85 3.58
CA GLN A 68 2.54 -13.75 4.22
C GLN A 68 2.77 -15.21 3.83
N GLU A 69 2.41 -16.13 4.73
CA GLU A 69 2.47 -17.57 4.51
C GLU A 69 1.15 -18.22 4.92
N PHE A 70 0.37 -18.69 3.95
CA PHE A 70 -0.86 -19.42 4.18
C PHE A 70 -1.31 -20.15 2.91
N ASN A 71 -2.16 -21.18 3.10
CA ASN A 71 -2.74 -21.92 1.98
C ASN A 71 -4.26 -21.81 2.00
N MET A 72 -4.84 -21.71 0.81
CA MET A 72 -6.28 -21.86 0.59
C MET A 72 -6.57 -23.10 -0.25
N SER A 73 -7.52 -23.91 0.22
CA SER A 73 -8.07 -24.99 -0.61
C SER A 73 -8.82 -24.42 -1.82
N SER A 74 -8.96 -25.21 -2.88
CA SER A 74 -9.74 -24.83 -4.08
C SER A 74 -11.20 -24.45 -3.76
N VAL A 75 -11.80 -25.07 -2.73
CA VAL A 75 -13.15 -24.74 -2.27
C VAL A 75 -13.21 -23.34 -1.68
N VAL A 76 -12.22 -22.97 -0.85
CA VAL A 76 -12.15 -21.65 -0.22
C VAL A 76 -11.77 -20.58 -1.23
N ALA A 77 -10.78 -20.85 -2.09
CA ALA A 77 -10.36 -19.97 -3.17
C ALA A 77 -11.43 -19.83 -4.29
N ARG A 78 -12.50 -20.64 -4.26
CA ARG A 78 -13.57 -20.64 -5.27
C ARG A 78 -13.04 -20.80 -6.70
N GLY A 79 -12.03 -21.63 -6.87
CA GLY A 79 -11.40 -21.94 -8.15
C GLY A 79 -11.15 -23.44 -8.33
N PRO A 80 -10.83 -23.90 -9.55
CA PRO A 80 -10.40 -25.29 -9.78
C PRO A 80 -9.10 -25.66 -9.05
N TYR A 81 -8.29 -24.67 -8.69
CA TYR A 81 -7.03 -24.85 -7.95
C TYR A 81 -7.09 -24.13 -6.61
N GLY A 82 -6.36 -24.66 -5.62
CA GLY A 82 -6.08 -23.89 -4.41
C GLY A 82 -4.97 -22.86 -4.62
N GLU A 83 -4.67 -22.11 -3.58
CA GLU A 83 -3.65 -21.05 -3.59
C GLU A 83 -2.65 -21.33 -2.46
N ALA A 84 -1.37 -21.17 -2.74
CA ALA A 84 -0.29 -21.35 -1.78
C ALA A 84 0.56 -20.09 -1.72
N PHE A 85 0.26 -19.21 -0.77
CA PHE A 85 1.02 -17.99 -0.53
C PHE A 85 2.26 -18.33 0.27
N THR A 86 3.43 -18.04 -0.30
CA THR A 86 4.70 -18.34 0.35
C THR A 86 5.64 -17.14 0.32
N PRO A 87 6.42 -16.89 1.40
CA PRO A 87 7.40 -15.82 1.41
C PRO A 87 8.45 -15.93 0.29
N GLN A 88 8.70 -17.14 -0.25
CA GLN A 88 9.66 -17.35 -1.33
C GLN A 88 9.20 -16.77 -2.68
N ASN A 89 7.90 -16.55 -2.85
CA ASN A 89 7.30 -15.90 -4.01
C ASN A 89 7.34 -14.37 -3.92
N VAL A 90 7.84 -13.82 -2.80
CA VAL A 90 8.08 -12.40 -2.58
C VAL A 90 9.59 -12.15 -2.68
N ILE A 91 10.02 -11.29 -3.61
CA ILE A 91 11.44 -11.07 -3.88
C ILE A 91 11.73 -9.58 -3.91
N SER A 92 12.59 -9.08 -3.01
CA SER A 92 13.16 -7.74 -3.15
C SER A 92 14.25 -7.74 -4.22
N ASN A 93 14.04 -6.96 -5.28
CA ASN A 93 14.98 -6.79 -6.38
C ASN A 93 15.51 -5.35 -6.40
N ASN A 94 16.41 -5.03 -5.47
CA ASN A 94 16.76 -3.64 -5.19
C ASN A 94 17.92 -3.12 -6.04
N ILE A 95 17.89 -1.82 -6.34
CA ILE A 95 19.02 -1.06 -6.88
C ILE A 95 19.79 -0.45 -5.70
N ALA A 96 21.12 -0.44 -5.78
CA ALA A 96 21.96 0.08 -4.70
C ALA A 96 22.15 1.62 -4.77
N ASP A 97 22.04 2.22 -5.95
CA ASP A 97 22.15 3.68 -6.13
C ASP A 97 20.82 4.37 -5.79
N GLU A 98 20.77 5.04 -4.64
CA GLU A 98 19.59 5.74 -4.10
C GLU A 98 19.06 6.89 -4.96
N GLN A 99 19.78 7.28 -6.01
CA GLN A 99 19.31 8.29 -6.96
C GLN A 99 18.55 7.66 -8.14
N VAL A 100 18.48 6.33 -8.22
CA VAL A 100 17.90 5.59 -9.36
C VAL A 100 16.63 4.85 -8.93
N PHE A 101 15.47 5.44 -9.28
CA PHE A 101 14.15 4.93 -8.89
C PHE A 101 13.49 3.99 -9.92
N SER A 102 14.21 3.59 -10.96
CA SER A 102 13.69 2.73 -12.02
C SER A 102 14.83 2.04 -12.76
N GLY A 103 14.56 0.88 -13.34
CA GLY A 103 15.51 0.12 -14.14
C GLY A 103 15.61 -1.32 -13.69
N LEU A 104 16.62 -2.03 -14.18
CA LEU A 104 16.80 -3.45 -13.89
C LEU A 104 17.51 -3.66 -12.55
N GLY A 105 16.96 -4.55 -11.73
CA GLY A 105 17.61 -5.00 -10.49
C GLY A 105 18.50 -6.24 -10.71
N PRO A 106 19.37 -6.57 -9.73
CA PRO A 106 20.35 -7.65 -9.85
C PRO A 106 19.74 -9.06 -9.91
N ARG A 107 18.47 -9.23 -9.52
CA ARG A 107 17.69 -10.47 -9.61
C ARG A 107 16.87 -10.55 -10.91
N GLY A 108 17.34 -9.89 -11.98
CA GLY A 108 16.73 -9.80 -13.31
C GLY A 108 15.47 -8.93 -13.35
N GLY A 109 15.00 -8.50 -14.52
CA GLY A 109 13.77 -7.68 -14.64
C GLY A 109 13.79 -6.37 -13.85
N ASP A 110 12.63 -5.70 -13.77
CA ASP A 110 12.50 -4.40 -13.11
C ASP A 110 12.82 -4.49 -11.60
N ALA A 111 13.45 -3.43 -11.09
CA ALA A 111 13.72 -3.24 -9.68
C ALA A 111 12.44 -2.91 -8.90
N GLY A 112 12.40 -3.32 -7.63
CA GLY A 112 11.22 -3.21 -6.80
C GLY A 112 10.92 -4.49 -6.02
N LEU A 113 9.77 -4.51 -5.36
CA LEU A 113 9.21 -5.69 -4.70
C LEU A 113 8.47 -6.53 -5.73
N LYS A 114 8.99 -7.72 -6.04
CA LYS A 114 8.38 -8.66 -6.96
C LYS A 114 7.44 -9.60 -6.24
N LEU A 115 6.25 -9.74 -6.78
CA LEU A 115 5.25 -10.73 -6.38
C LEU A 115 5.09 -11.73 -7.53
N VAL A 116 5.46 -12.99 -7.29
CA VAL A 116 5.54 -14.02 -8.33
C VAL A 116 4.42 -15.04 -8.18
N VAL A 117 3.66 -15.27 -9.25
CA VAL A 117 2.78 -16.43 -9.38
C VAL A 117 3.49 -17.50 -10.19
N GLY A 118 3.60 -18.70 -9.62
CA GLY A 118 4.25 -19.83 -10.27
C GLY A 118 3.34 -20.50 -11.29
N SER A 119 3.92 -20.92 -12.42
CA SER A 119 3.23 -21.70 -13.46
C SER A 119 3.05 -23.17 -13.11
N GLU A 120 3.92 -23.71 -12.25
CA GLU A 120 3.85 -25.10 -11.82
C GLU A 120 2.89 -25.30 -10.63
N ILE A 121 1.79 -26.00 -10.87
CA ILE A 121 0.84 -26.40 -9.82
C ILE A 121 1.50 -27.40 -8.87
N LYS A 122 1.50 -27.11 -7.57
CA LYS A 122 2.07 -27.96 -6.52
C LYS A 122 0.97 -28.44 -5.59
N LYS A 123 0.77 -29.75 -5.49
CA LYS A 123 -0.27 -30.38 -4.64
C LYS A 123 -1.67 -29.80 -4.88
N GLY A 124 -2.00 -29.50 -6.15
CA GLY A 124 -3.29 -28.91 -6.52
C GLY A 124 -3.44 -27.42 -6.20
N MET A 125 -2.36 -26.74 -5.80
CA MET A 125 -2.34 -25.32 -5.49
C MET A 125 -1.39 -24.55 -6.40
N VAL A 126 -1.76 -23.32 -6.72
CA VAL A 126 -0.92 -22.37 -7.46
C VAL A 126 -0.03 -21.63 -6.45
N PRO A 127 1.30 -21.55 -6.66
CA PRO A 127 2.16 -20.70 -5.86
C PRO A 127 1.83 -19.22 -6.07
N CYS A 128 1.56 -18.49 -4.99
CA CYS A 128 1.14 -17.09 -4.97
C CYS A 128 2.05 -16.25 -4.05
N ALA A 129 1.92 -14.93 -4.13
CA ALA A 129 2.68 -13.97 -3.34
C ALA A 129 1.76 -12.96 -2.68
N ASP A 130 1.97 -12.70 -1.38
CA ASP A 130 1.24 -11.69 -0.64
C ASP A 130 2.14 -10.99 0.38
N VAL A 131 1.99 -9.68 0.49
CA VAL A 131 2.71 -8.84 1.45
C VAL A 131 1.72 -7.86 2.08
N SER A 132 1.69 -7.85 3.41
CA SER A 132 0.81 -6.99 4.20
C SER A 132 1.61 -6.05 5.09
N THR A 133 1.04 -4.87 5.38
CA THR A 133 1.52 -4.06 6.49
C THR A 133 1.39 -4.80 7.81
N THR A 134 2.32 -4.59 8.74
CA THR A 134 2.31 -5.24 10.06
C THR A 134 1.44 -4.56 11.10
N ASP A 135 1.01 -3.34 10.82
CA ASP A 135 0.02 -2.63 11.63
C ASP A 135 -1.36 -2.73 10.96
N VAL A 136 -2.42 -2.64 11.75
CA VAL A 136 -3.85 -2.78 11.36
C VAL A 136 -4.66 -1.55 11.73
N HIS A 137 -4.00 -0.44 12.02
CA HIS A 137 -4.62 0.82 12.41
C HIS A 137 -4.71 1.83 11.26
N TYR A 138 -4.58 1.39 10.01
CA TYR A 138 -4.78 2.23 8.83
C TYR A 138 -6.29 2.45 8.67
N TYR A 139 -6.75 3.67 8.92
CA TYR A 139 -8.14 4.04 8.69
C TYR A 139 -8.23 5.01 7.52
N HIS A 140 -9.09 6.04 7.57
CA HIS A 140 -9.20 7.02 6.49
C HIS A 140 -7.83 7.54 6.04
N GLY A 141 -7.59 7.57 4.73
CA GLY A 141 -6.27 7.80 4.17
C GLY A 141 -6.27 7.98 2.66
N THR A 142 -5.12 8.37 2.14
CA THR A 142 -4.77 8.22 0.72
C THR A 142 -3.63 7.21 0.64
N PHE A 143 -3.88 6.12 -0.08
CA PHE A 143 -2.99 4.99 -0.22
C PHE A 143 -2.57 4.87 -1.68
N ARG A 144 -1.28 4.90 -1.95
CA ARG A 144 -0.71 5.01 -3.29
C ARG A 144 0.32 3.92 -3.51
N ALA A 145 0.24 3.23 -4.63
CA ALA A 145 1.20 2.21 -5.02
C ALA A 145 1.66 2.43 -6.46
N GLY A 146 2.98 2.43 -6.68
CA GLY A 146 3.56 2.36 -8.01
C GLY A 146 3.66 0.90 -8.43
N ILE A 147 2.89 0.47 -9.42
CA ILE A 147 2.79 -0.94 -9.81
C ILE A 147 2.96 -1.08 -11.33
N LYS A 148 3.77 -2.06 -11.72
CA LYS A 148 3.83 -2.59 -13.08
C LYS A 148 3.34 -4.03 -13.06
N VAL A 149 2.20 -4.29 -13.71
CA VAL A 149 1.56 -5.61 -13.66
C VAL A 149 2.10 -6.54 -14.74
N THR A 150 1.99 -7.84 -14.52
CA THR A 150 2.39 -8.86 -15.50
C THR A 150 1.55 -8.80 -16.79
N ASP A 151 2.15 -9.08 -17.94
CA ASP A 151 1.42 -9.37 -19.19
C ASP A 151 1.16 -10.85 -19.43
N VAL A 152 1.68 -11.73 -18.56
CA VAL A 152 1.42 -13.17 -18.60
C VAL A 152 -0.03 -13.42 -18.18
N PRO A 153 -0.90 -13.93 -19.08
CA PRO A 153 -2.30 -14.16 -18.78
C PRO A 153 -2.50 -15.25 -17.71
N GLY A 154 -3.55 -15.10 -16.92
CA GLY A 154 -3.99 -16.12 -15.97
C GLY A 154 -3.70 -15.79 -14.51
N THR A 155 -3.65 -14.51 -14.14
CA THR A 155 -3.41 -14.07 -12.75
C THR A 155 -4.23 -12.85 -12.38
N CYS A 156 -4.37 -12.62 -11.07
CA CYS A 156 -4.86 -11.37 -10.49
C CYS A 156 -3.72 -10.67 -9.74
N SER A 157 -3.41 -9.43 -10.11
CA SER A 157 -2.57 -8.53 -9.30
C SER A 157 -3.47 -7.59 -8.51
N ALA A 158 -3.22 -7.42 -7.22
CA ALA A 158 -4.09 -6.65 -6.33
C ALA A 158 -3.31 -5.65 -5.47
N PHE A 159 -3.87 -4.46 -5.29
CA PHE A 159 -3.52 -3.51 -4.24
C PHE A 159 -4.79 -3.13 -3.49
N PHE A 160 -4.80 -3.39 -2.18
CA PHE A 160 -6.03 -3.30 -1.42
C PHE A 160 -5.83 -2.86 0.03
N TRP A 161 -6.89 -2.30 0.58
CA TRP A 161 -7.06 -2.07 2.01
C TRP A 161 -8.01 -3.13 2.56
N TYR A 162 -7.70 -3.72 3.71
CA TYR A 162 -8.40 -4.89 4.22
C TYR A 162 -8.62 -4.82 5.73
N MET A 163 -9.77 -5.31 6.18
CA MET A 163 -9.97 -5.73 7.57
C MET A 163 -10.57 -7.14 7.62
N ASN A 164 -11.56 -7.42 6.77
CA ASN A 164 -12.17 -8.73 6.57
C ASN A 164 -12.96 -8.75 5.26
N ASP A 165 -13.51 -9.92 4.92
CA ASP A 165 -14.33 -10.24 3.74
C ASP A 165 -15.56 -9.32 3.48
N THR A 166 -15.91 -8.40 4.38
CA THR A 166 -17.01 -7.44 4.20
C THR A 166 -16.61 -5.99 4.48
N GLN A 167 -15.30 -5.75 4.65
CA GLN A 167 -14.66 -4.47 4.90
C GLN A 167 -13.34 -4.48 4.14
N GLU A 168 -13.41 -4.23 2.83
CA GLU A 168 -12.29 -4.31 1.90
C GLU A 168 -12.44 -3.30 0.77
N ILE A 169 -11.32 -2.79 0.27
CA ILE A 169 -11.24 -1.87 -0.87
C ILE A 169 -10.18 -2.38 -1.83
N ASP A 170 -10.57 -2.72 -3.05
CA ASP A 170 -9.71 -3.42 -3.99
C ASP A 170 -9.45 -2.64 -5.27
N ILE A 171 -8.21 -2.72 -5.74
CA ILE A 171 -7.81 -2.48 -7.13
C ILE A 171 -7.20 -3.78 -7.67
N GLU A 172 -7.90 -4.44 -8.59
CA GLU A 172 -7.53 -5.76 -9.11
C GLU A 172 -7.37 -5.77 -10.64
N PHE A 173 -6.25 -6.32 -11.10
CA PHE A 173 -5.90 -6.45 -12.52
C PHE A 173 -5.92 -7.92 -12.93
N LEU A 174 -6.83 -8.26 -13.84
CA LEU A 174 -6.93 -9.60 -14.40
C LEU A 174 -6.12 -9.67 -15.70
N SER A 175 -4.93 -10.27 -15.64
CA SER A 175 -4.01 -10.30 -16.78
C SER A 175 -4.58 -11.03 -18.00
N ALA A 176 -5.55 -11.93 -17.80
CA ALA A 176 -6.28 -12.60 -18.86
C ALA A 176 -7.24 -11.69 -19.65
N GLU A 177 -7.64 -10.55 -19.08
CA GLU A 177 -8.55 -9.60 -19.73
C GLU A 177 -7.81 -8.55 -20.57
N PHE A 178 -6.47 -8.52 -20.51
CA PHE A 178 -5.67 -7.58 -21.29
C PHE A 178 -5.63 -7.97 -22.76
N ASN A 179 -5.88 -6.99 -23.63
CA ASN A 179 -5.75 -7.16 -25.07
C ASN A 179 -4.93 -6.01 -25.67
N LYS A 180 -3.64 -6.31 -25.91
CA LYS A 180 -2.69 -5.36 -26.52
C LYS A 180 -3.03 -5.02 -27.98
N SER A 181 -3.77 -5.87 -28.70
CA SER A 181 -4.09 -5.62 -30.11
C SER A 181 -5.10 -4.48 -30.32
N ASN A 182 -5.91 -4.19 -29.30
CA ASN A 182 -6.92 -3.13 -29.33
C ASN A 182 -6.81 -2.16 -28.14
N ASN A 183 -5.66 -2.16 -27.43
CA ASN A 183 -5.39 -1.31 -26.26
C ASN A 183 -6.46 -1.41 -25.15
N THR A 184 -6.93 -2.62 -24.85
CA THR A 184 -7.92 -2.87 -23.79
C THR A 184 -7.21 -3.38 -22.53
N PHE A 185 -7.24 -2.58 -21.47
CA PHE A 185 -6.63 -2.90 -20.17
C PHE A 185 -7.61 -2.63 -19.02
N PRO A 186 -8.51 -3.56 -18.69
CA PRO A 186 -9.48 -3.36 -17.63
C PRO A 186 -8.83 -3.42 -16.23
N VAL A 187 -9.30 -2.57 -15.33
CA VAL A 187 -9.06 -2.66 -13.88
C VAL A 187 -10.40 -2.84 -13.18
N ASN A 188 -10.45 -3.73 -12.20
CA ASN A 188 -11.62 -3.97 -11.35
C ASN A 188 -11.43 -3.20 -10.05
N LEU A 189 -12.42 -2.39 -9.71
CA LEU A 189 -12.45 -1.57 -8.51
C LEU A 189 -13.62 -2.05 -7.68
N VAL A 190 -13.37 -2.46 -6.44
CA VAL A 190 -14.35 -3.21 -5.64
C VAL A 190 -14.38 -2.68 -4.22
N LEU A 191 -15.57 -2.59 -3.62
CA LEU A 191 -15.73 -2.61 -2.17
C LEU A 191 -16.43 -3.89 -1.77
N GLN A 192 -15.76 -4.75 -0.99
CA GLN A 192 -16.43 -5.91 -0.43
C GLN A 192 -17.29 -5.49 0.76
N SER A 193 -18.50 -6.04 0.81
CA SER A 193 -19.52 -5.62 1.77
C SER A 193 -20.37 -6.80 2.20
N GLU A 194 -21.23 -6.60 3.21
CA GLU A 194 -22.20 -7.64 3.58
C GLU A 194 -23.15 -7.94 2.40
N GLU A 195 -23.38 -6.97 1.51
CA GLU A 195 -24.19 -7.16 0.30
C GLU A 195 -23.48 -8.07 -0.71
N SER A 196 -22.17 -7.89 -0.96
CA SER A 196 -21.44 -8.78 -1.87
C SER A 196 -21.40 -10.21 -1.31
N LYS A 197 -21.13 -10.36 -0.02
CA LYS A 197 -21.19 -11.65 0.69
C LYS A 197 -22.55 -12.33 0.57
N ASN A 198 -23.66 -11.61 0.78
CA ASN A 198 -25.01 -12.14 0.62
C ASN A 198 -25.33 -12.55 -0.83
N ASN A 199 -24.60 -12.00 -1.80
CA ASN A 199 -24.65 -12.37 -3.22
C ASN A 199 -23.65 -13.47 -3.62
N GLY A 200 -23.14 -14.21 -2.64
CA GLY A 200 -22.18 -15.30 -2.85
C GLY A 200 -20.73 -14.81 -2.92
N PHE A 201 -20.45 -13.67 -2.28
CA PHE A 201 -19.18 -12.94 -2.35
C PHE A 201 -18.90 -12.30 -3.72
N ASP A 202 -19.97 -11.96 -4.44
CA ASP A 202 -19.92 -11.37 -5.77
C ASP A 202 -20.31 -9.89 -5.71
N ALA A 203 -19.30 -9.01 -5.68
CA ALA A 203 -19.53 -7.57 -5.68
C ALA A 203 -20.04 -7.04 -7.03
N SER A 204 -19.86 -7.78 -8.13
CA SER A 204 -20.41 -7.36 -9.44
C SER A 204 -21.94 -7.34 -9.46
N LYS A 205 -22.57 -8.02 -8.49
CA LYS A 205 -24.03 -8.01 -8.25
C LYS A 205 -24.51 -6.87 -7.34
N THR A 206 -23.62 -5.98 -6.90
CA THR A 206 -23.94 -4.85 -6.01
C THR A 206 -23.67 -3.50 -6.69
N GLY A 207 -23.88 -2.39 -5.97
CA GLY A 207 -23.48 -1.05 -6.41
C GLY A 207 -21.98 -0.77 -6.27
N ASP A 208 -21.23 -1.67 -5.62
CA ASP A 208 -19.87 -1.46 -5.11
C ASP A 208 -18.78 -2.09 -6.03
N PHE A 209 -19.08 -2.26 -7.31
CA PHE A 209 -18.16 -2.79 -8.31
C PHE A 209 -18.12 -1.91 -9.57
N LYS A 210 -16.90 -1.61 -10.05
CA LYS A 210 -16.66 -0.93 -11.33
C LYS A 210 -15.50 -1.57 -12.07
N LYS A 211 -15.75 -1.95 -13.34
CA LYS A 211 -14.71 -2.32 -14.30
C LYS A 211 -14.44 -1.14 -15.23
N ILE A 212 -13.21 -0.63 -15.24
CA ILE A 212 -12.81 0.56 -15.99
C ILE A 212 -11.63 0.22 -16.89
N HIS A 213 -11.61 0.77 -18.12
CA HIS A 213 -10.48 0.59 -19.03
C HIS A 213 -9.44 1.69 -18.77
N LEU A 214 -8.21 1.29 -18.48
CA LEU A 214 -7.10 2.23 -18.33
C LEU A 214 -6.74 2.86 -19.68
N PRO A 215 -6.32 4.13 -19.70
CA PRO A 215 -5.92 4.81 -20.93
C PRO A 215 -4.47 4.49 -21.36
N PHE A 216 -3.82 3.51 -20.71
CA PHE A 216 -2.44 3.11 -20.90
C PHE A 216 -2.30 1.59 -20.73
N ASP A 217 -1.17 1.02 -21.19
CA ASP A 217 -0.82 -0.39 -20.99
C ASP A 217 -0.09 -0.55 -19.64
N PRO A 218 -0.75 -1.11 -18.61
CA PRO A 218 -0.18 -1.21 -17.26
C PRO A 218 0.96 -2.23 -17.15
N THR A 219 1.24 -2.96 -18.24
CA THR A 219 2.32 -3.97 -18.32
C THR A 219 3.65 -3.40 -18.80
N THR A 220 3.63 -2.18 -19.34
CA THR A 220 4.82 -1.60 -20.01
C THR A 220 5.65 -0.70 -19.09
N ASP A 221 5.01 -0.01 -18.14
CA ASP A 221 5.66 0.91 -17.21
C ASP A 221 5.01 0.85 -15.82
N PHE A 222 5.66 1.47 -14.83
CA PHE A 222 5.07 1.68 -13.52
C PHE A 222 4.04 2.80 -13.59
N HIS A 223 2.84 2.52 -13.10
CA HIS A 223 1.75 3.50 -12.95
C HIS A 223 1.38 3.64 -11.48
N GLU A 224 0.96 4.85 -11.06
CA GLU A 224 0.46 5.06 -9.71
C GLU A 224 -1.03 4.70 -9.65
N TYR A 225 -1.37 3.74 -8.79
CA TYR A 225 -2.74 3.45 -8.42
C TYR A 225 -3.00 3.97 -7.01
N ARG A 226 -4.13 4.66 -6.82
CA ARG A 226 -4.42 5.36 -5.57
C ARG A 226 -5.86 5.12 -5.11
N ILE A 227 -5.99 4.88 -3.81
CA ILE A 227 -7.24 4.77 -3.06
C ILE A 227 -7.28 5.97 -2.11
N ASP A 228 -8.26 6.87 -2.27
CA ASP A 228 -8.61 7.82 -1.21
C ASP A 228 -9.79 7.23 -0.43
N PHE A 229 -9.51 6.66 0.74
CA PHE A 229 -10.50 6.13 1.67
C PHE A 229 -10.94 7.23 2.65
N LEU A 230 -12.13 7.77 2.45
CA LEU A 230 -12.72 8.86 3.23
C LEU A 230 -13.93 8.37 4.04
N PRO A 231 -14.46 9.15 5.01
CA PRO A 231 -15.53 8.69 5.90
C PRO A 231 -16.80 8.17 5.23
N ASP A 232 -17.18 8.70 4.07
CA ASP A 232 -18.44 8.40 3.38
C ASP A 232 -18.26 7.85 1.97
N ARG A 233 -17.01 7.69 1.52
CA ARG A 233 -16.69 7.37 0.13
C ARG A 233 -15.28 6.86 -0.07
N VAL A 234 -15.10 6.16 -1.18
CA VAL A 234 -13.80 5.75 -1.69
C VAL A 234 -13.63 6.31 -3.10
N LEU A 235 -12.49 6.94 -3.37
CA LEU A 235 -12.14 7.41 -4.70
C LEU A 235 -10.93 6.62 -5.21
N PHE A 236 -11.01 6.18 -6.46
CA PHE A 236 -9.97 5.40 -7.11
C PHE A 236 -9.32 6.20 -8.22
N TYR A 237 -7.99 6.14 -8.32
CA TYR A 237 -7.23 6.87 -9.32
C TYR A 237 -6.18 5.98 -9.99
N ALA A 238 -5.83 6.37 -11.21
CA ALA A 238 -4.65 5.93 -11.92
C ALA A 238 -3.92 7.16 -12.48
N ASP A 239 -2.62 7.31 -12.21
CA ASP A 239 -1.78 8.45 -12.63
C ASP A 239 -2.40 9.83 -12.33
N ALA A 240 -2.95 9.96 -11.12
CA ALA A 240 -3.69 11.12 -10.61
C ALA A 240 -4.99 11.44 -11.36
N GLN A 241 -5.45 10.60 -12.30
CA GLN A 241 -6.77 10.70 -12.90
C GLN A 241 -7.79 9.92 -12.08
N LEU A 242 -8.88 10.60 -11.68
CA LEU A 242 -10.01 9.95 -11.03
C LEU A 242 -10.66 8.96 -11.99
N LEU A 243 -10.72 7.69 -11.59
CA LEU A 243 -11.40 6.62 -12.32
C LEU A 243 -12.86 6.54 -11.91
N THR A 244 -13.13 6.46 -10.61
CA THR A 244 -14.48 6.42 -10.05
C THR A 244 -14.50 6.82 -8.58
N GLU A 245 -15.69 7.17 -8.11
CA GLU A 245 -16.03 7.37 -6.71
C GLU A 245 -17.15 6.40 -6.34
N MET A 246 -17.02 5.70 -5.22
CA MET A 246 -18.02 4.81 -4.66
C MET A 246 -18.44 5.30 -3.27
N LYS A 247 -19.74 5.17 -2.98
CA LYS A 247 -20.37 5.58 -1.72
C LYS A 247 -21.35 4.51 -1.29
N GLY A 248 -21.75 4.57 -0.02
CA GLY A 248 -22.80 3.72 0.51
C GLY A 248 -22.25 2.71 1.51
N THR A 249 -22.98 1.61 1.68
CA THR A 249 -22.73 0.63 2.73
C THR A 249 -21.48 -0.24 2.50
N GLY A 250 -20.93 -0.25 1.29
CA GLY A 250 -19.65 -0.90 1.01
C GLY A 250 -18.43 -0.11 1.46
N VAL A 251 -18.56 1.19 1.78
CA VAL A 251 -17.43 1.97 2.31
C VAL A 251 -17.05 1.42 3.69
N PRO A 252 -15.78 1.03 3.91
CA PRO A 252 -15.42 0.47 5.20
C PRO A 252 -15.58 1.46 6.36
N SER A 253 -15.87 0.91 7.54
CA SER A 253 -16.18 1.65 8.78
C SER A 253 -15.24 1.31 9.94
N THR A 254 -14.24 0.46 9.68
CA THR A 254 -13.27 -0.01 10.66
C THR A 254 -11.85 0.33 10.19
N PRO A 255 -10.85 0.38 11.09
CA PRO A 255 -9.46 0.36 10.71
C PRO A 255 -9.06 -1.03 10.14
N GLY A 256 -7.95 -1.07 9.43
CA GLY A 256 -7.44 -2.25 8.75
C GLY A 256 -5.98 -2.09 8.33
N ASN A 257 -5.53 -2.90 7.37
CA ASN A 257 -4.16 -2.95 6.87
C ASN A 257 -4.12 -2.77 5.35
N LEU A 258 -2.93 -2.45 4.81
CA LEU A 258 -2.69 -2.41 3.37
C LEU A 258 -2.00 -3.69 2.92
N GLN A 259 -2.31 -4.13 1.71
CA GLN A 259 -1.78 -5.35 1.13
C GLN A 259 -1.50 -5.18 -0.37
N VAL A 260 -0.46 -5.87 -0.83
CA VAL A 260 -0.17 -6.07 -2.25
C VAL A 260 -0.03 -7.57 -2.50
N SER A 261 -0.75 -8.06 -3.50
CA SER A 261 -0.87 -9.50 -3.74
C SER A 261 -0.80 -9.83 -5.23
N HIS A 262 -0.32 -11.02 -5.54
CA HIS A 262 -0.34 -11.58 -6.90
C HIS A 262 -0.66 -13.07 -6.79
N TRP A 263 -1.80 -13.45 -7.35
CA TRP A 263 -2.36 -14.78 -7.15
C TRP A 263 -3.09 -15.32 -8.38
N SER A 264 -3.40 -16.61 -8.34
CA SER A 264 -4.25 -17.27 -9.34
C SER A 264 -4.87 -18.53 -8.75
N ASN A 265 -6.11 -18.81 -9.10
CA ASN A 265 -6.82 -20.04 -8.73
C ASN A 265 -7.56 -20.69 -9.90
N GLY A 266 -7.49 -20.07 -11.09
CA GLY A 266 -8.16 -20.54 -12.31
C GLY A 266 -9.67 -20.32 -12.34
N ASN A 267 -10.23 -19.51 -11.46
CA ASN A 267 -11.63 -19.11 -11.57
C ASN A 267 -11.88 -18.44 -12.93
N MET A 268 -12.85 -18.97 -13.69
CA MET A 268 -13.14 -18.52 -15.06
C MET A 268 -13.70 -17.10 -15.15
N GLY A 269 -14.31 -16.59 -14.08
CA GLY A 269 -14.78 -15.21 -14.01
C GLY A 269 -13.73 -14.23 -13.48
N TRP A 270 -12.60 -14.72 -12.98
CA TRP A 270 -11.57 -13.90 -12.34
C TRP A 270 -10.19 -14.17 -12.91
N SER A 271 -9.30 -14.83 -12.15
CA SER A 271 -7.89 -15.01 -12.52
C SER A 271 -7.67 -15.75 -13.84
N GLN A 272 -8.58 -16.65 -14.26
CA GLN A 272 -8.51 -17.40 -15.52
C GLN A 272 -7.17 -18.13 -15.77
N GLY A 273 -6.43 -18.41 -14.70
CA GLY A 273 -5.16 -19.13 -14.72
C GLY A 273 -5.28 -20.63 -14.51
N PRO A 274 -4.19 -21.30 -14.07
CA PRO A 274 -2.88 -20.74 -13.75
C PRO A 274 -2.14 -20.19 -14.97
N PRO A 275 -1.15 -19.31 -14.78
CA PRO A 275 -0.36 -18.79 -15.89
C PRO A 275 0.52 -19.88 -16.52
N LYS A 276 0.77 -19.79 -17.83
CA LYS A 276 1.58 -20.79 -18.58
C LYS A 276 3.09 -20.69 -18.33
N THR A 277 3.53 -19.53 -17.84
CA THR A 277 4.90 -19.23 -17.42
C THR A 277 4.81 -18.44 -16.12
N ASP A 278 5.89 -18.41 -15.34
CA ASP A 278 5.88 -17.62 -14.12
C ASP A 278 5.56 -16.15 -14.43
N ALA A 279 4.61 -15.61 -13.68
CA ALA A 279 4.07 -14.28 -13.87
C ALA A 279 4.57 -13.40 -12.74
N THR A 280 5.09 -12.22 -13.05
CA THR A 280 5.65 -11.30 -12.05
C THR A 280 5.00 -9.94 -12.14
N THR A 281 4.44 -9.48 -11.02
CA THR A 281 4.03 -8.10 -10.82
C THR A 281 5.05 -7.43 -9.92
N VAL A 282 5.41 -6.18 -10.22
CA VAL A 282 6.44 -5.43 -9.49
C VAL A 282 5.82 -4.19 -8.87
N VAL A 283 6.11 -3.98 -7.59
CA VAL A 283 5.72 -2.77 -6.84
C VAL A 283 6.98 -1.94 -6.60
N SER A 284 7.02 -0.72 -7.11
CA SER A 284 8.16 0.20 -6.93
C SER A 284 8.10 0.91 -5.58
N TYR A 285 6.91 1.30 -5.13
CA TYR A 285 6.71 1.95 -3.84
C TYR A 285 5.28 1.75 -3.33
N VAL A 286 5.12 1.92 -2.01
CA VAL A 286 3.83 2.24 -1.39
C VAL A 286 4.00 3.49 -0.53
N LYS A 287 3.09 4.45 -0.70
CA LYS A 287 3.00 5.67 0.12
C LYS A 287 1.59 5.76 0.69
N ALA A 288 1.48 5.68 2.00
CA ALA A 288 0.23 5.78 2.73
C ALA A 288 0.28 7.00 3.64
N TYR A 289 -0.69 7.89 3.49
CA TYR A 289 -0.93 9.01 4.39
C TYR A 289 -2.31 8.81 4.99
N PHE A 290 -2.40 8.63 6.29
CA PHE A 290 -3.62 8.13 6.92
C PHE A 290 -3.84 8.69 8.31
N ASN A 291 -5.04 8.49 8.84
CA ASN A 291 -5.36 8.69 10.23
C ASN A 291 -5.31 7.35 10.95
N SER A 292 -4.43 7.24 11.94
CA SER A 292 -4.29 6.00 12.69
C SER A 292 -5.39 5.84 13.76
N SER A 293 -5.97 4.65 13.86
CA SER A 293 -6.88 4.32 14.98
C SER A 293 -6.14 3.98 16.30
N SER A 294 -4.81 3.89 16.28
CA SER A 294 -3.97 3.67 17.46
C SER A 294 -3.94 4.90 18.38
N GLU A 295 -4.30 4.72 19.66
CA GLU A 295 -4.25 5.78 20.68
C GLU A 295 -2.86 6.41 20.82
N ALA A 296 -1.80 5.61 20.70
CA ALA A 296 -0.46 6.14 20.83
C ALA A 296 -0.08 7.04 19.66
N ARG A 297 -0.50 6.70 18.43
CA ARG A 297 -0.27 7.55 17.26
C ARG A 297 -1.08 8.84 17.33
N GLN A 298 -2.31 8.77 17.82
CA GLN A 298 -3.14 9.95 18.10
C GLN A 298 -2.50 10.86 19.16
N LYS A 299 -1.88 10.27 20.19
CA LYS A 299 -1.10 11.01 21.19
C LYS A 299 0.17 11.62 20.60
N ASP A 300 0.90 10.87 19.77
CA ASP A 300 2.09 11.37 19.08
C ASP A 300 1.74 12.55 18.17
N TYR A 301 0.64 12.46 17.41
CA TYR A 301 0.11 13.59 16.64
C TYR A 301 -0.18 14.81 17.52
N THR A 302 -0.90 14.64 18.64
CA THR A 302 -1.21 15.73 19.58
C THR A 302 0.06 16.38 20.16
N LEU A 303 1.13 15.60 20.33
CA LEU A 303 2.42 16.12 20.80
C LEU A 303 3.19 16.86 19.69
N ARG A 304 3.11 16.40 18.44
CA ARG A 304 3.80 17.02 17.29
C ARG A 304 3.11 18.29 16.80
N CYS A 305 1.81 18.24 16.55
CA CYS A 305 1.05 19.34 15.99
C CYS A 305 0.76 20.40 17.05
N LYS A 306 1.40 21.56 16.95
CA LYS A 306 1.21 22.68 17.89
C LYS A 306 0.19 23.70 17.43
N ASP A 307 0.28 24.07 16.16
CA ASP A 307 -0.62 25.02 15.53
C ASP A 307 -0.89 24.58 14.09
N PRO A 308 -2.03 23.96 13.79
CA PRO A 308 -2.35 23.51 12.43
C PRO A 308 -2.56 24.67 11.44
N SER A 309 -2.64 25.92 11.92
CA SER A 309 -2.74 27.11 11.08
C SER A 309 -1.39 27.75 10.75
N ALA A 310 -0.31 27.28 11.39
CA ALA A 310 1.04 27.79 11.13
C ALA A 310 1.47 27.48 9.68
N PRO A 311 2.32 28.34 9.08
CA PRO A 311 2.90 28.06 7.77
C PRO A 311 3.61 26.69 7.79
N MET A 312 3.44 25.90 6.72
CA MET A 312 4.03 24.57 6.56
C MET A 312 3.57 23.50 7.58
N ALA A 313 2.66 23.81 8.51
CA ALA A 313 2.17 22.83 9.48
C ALA A 313 1.53 21.60 8.82
N VAL A 314 0.85 21.80 7.69
CA VAL A 314 0.26 20.74 6.88
C VAL A 314 0.75 20.85 5.45
N CYS A 315 1.39 19.79 4.96
CA CYS A 315 1.98 19.76 3.63
C CYS A 315 1.05 19.15 2.59
N THR A 316 1.06 19.65 1.35
CA THR A 316 0.30 19.05 0.25
C THR A 316 1.05 17.84 -0.29
N ILE A 317 0.36 16.71 -0.45
CA ILE A 317 0.92 15.51 -1.08
C ILE A 317 0.99 15.78 -2.58
N PRO A 318 2.18 15.72 -3.21
CA PRO A 318 2.29 15.99 -4.64
C PRO A 318 1.69 14.84 -5.45
N ASP A 319 0.91 15.18 -6.46
CA ASP A 319 0.49 14.24 -7.50
C ASP A 319 1.55 14.16 -8.60
N ARG A 320 1.60 13.02 -9.31
CA ARG A 320 2.52 12.78 -10.45
C ARG A 320 4.00 12.94 -10.11
N ASN A 321 4.39 12.65 -8.87
CA ASN A 321 5.78 12.65 -8.44
C ASN A 321 6.11 11.33 -7.72
N THR A 322 6.36 10.30 -8.53
CA THR A 322 6.60 8.92 -8.08
C THR A 322 7.87 8.79 -7.23
N THR A 323 8.88 9.64 -7.46
CA THR A 323 10.18 9.60 -6.76
C THR A 323 10.26 10.50 -5.53
N TYR A 324 9.27 11.35 -5.29
CA TYR A 324 9.24 12.19 -4.09
C TYR A 324 8.73 11.43 -2.87
N PHE A 325 9.46 11.53 -1.77
CA PHE A 325 9.11 10.98 -0.46
C PHE A 325 9.34 12.07 0.58
N PHE A 326 8.37 12.32 1.46
CA PHE A 326 8.57 13.24 2.58
C PHE A 326 9.69 12.75 3.50
N GLY A 327 9.87 11.43 3.64
CA GLY A 327 10.96 10.80 4.40
C GLY A 327 12.36 11.15 3.89
N ASN A 328 12.47 11.58 2.63
CA ASN A 328 13.73 12.02 2.03
C ASN A 328 13.98 13.53 2.18
N VAL A 329 13.01 14.28 2.67
CA VAL A 329 13.13 15.73 2.89
C VAL A 329 13.32 16.02 4.38
N ALA A 330 14.34 16.82 4.68
CA ALA A 330 14.65 17.17 6.06
C ALA A 330 13.44 17.83 6.75
N ASN A 331 13.16 17.39 7.98
CA ASN A 331 12.15 17.94 8.89
C ASN A 331 10.68 17.77 8.46
N MET A 332 10.37 17.05 7.38
CA MET A 332 8.99 16.85 6.91
C MET A 332 8.28 15.62 7.51
N THR A 333 8.99 14.76 8.23
CA THR A 333 8.43 13.54 8.86
C THR A 333 8.76 13.44 10.35
N PRO A 334 8.57 14.51 11.14
CA PRO A 334 8.99 14.54 12.55
C PRO A 334 8.31 13.42 13.35
N ASN A 335 9.10 12.54 13.99
CA ASN A 335 8.60 11.36 14.74
C ASN A 335 7.57 10.52 13.98
N GLN A 336 7.68 10.44 12.67
CA GLN A 336 6.86 9.58 11.81
C GLN A 336 7.63 8.34 11.38
N THR A 337 6.91 7.35 10.85
CA THR A 337 7.50 6.12 10.34
C THR A 337 7.72 6.22 8.83
N THR A 338 8.97 6.14 8.39
CA THR A 338 9.35 6.09 6.96
C THR A 338 10.47 5.07 6.77
N TYR A 339 10.50 4.37 5.65
CA TYR A 339 11.45 3.28 5.41
C TYR A 339 12.28 3.48 4.14
N HIS A 340 13.59 3.65 4.32
CA HIS A 340 14.65 3.62 3.31
C HIS A 340 15.88 2.93 3.93
N GLU A 341 16.66 2.13 3.19
CA GLU A 341 17.74 1.32 3.77
C GLU A 341 18.84 2.12 4.48
N ASN A 342 19.06 3.40 4.14
CA ASN A 342 20.23 4.16 4.61
C ASN A 342 19.97 5.44 5.40
N ASN A 343 18.75 5.72 5.85
CA ASN A 343 18.56 6.72 6.90
C ASN A 343 18.42 6.04 8.27
N GLY A 344 19.53 6.01 9.01
CA GLY A 344 19.64 5.55 10.40
C GLY A 344 18.80 6.32 11.44
N ARG A 345 17.68 6.95 11.04
CA ARG A 345 16.68 7.47 11.96
C ARG A 345 15.67 6.37 12.27
N ARG A 346 16.03 5.62 13.32
CA ARG A 346 15.20 4.67 14.06
C ARG A 346 13.71 5.00 14.04
N ALA A 347 12.90 4.07 13.57
CA ALA A 347 11.55 3.90 14.09
C ALA A 347 11.63 3.71 15.62
N ARG A 348 10.77 4.39 16.38
CA ARG A 348 10.59 4.09 17.80
C ARG A 348 10.10 2.64 17.90
N ARG A 349 10.90 1.81 18.56
CA ARG A 349 10.64 0.39 18.79
C ARG A 349 9.33 0.25 19.56
N TRP A 350 8.29 -0.20 18.89
CA TRP A 350 7.16 -0.80 19.58
C TRP A 350 7.59 -2.17 20.07
N GLN A 351 7.24 -2.50 21.31
CA GLN A 351 7.38 -3.88 21.78
C GLN A 351 6.49 -4.71 20.88
N SER A 352 7.11 -5.47 19.98
CA SER A 352 6.48 -6.57 19.28
C SER A 352 5.83 -7.45 20.34
N LEU A 353 4.50 -7.40 20.44
CA LEU A 353 3.77 -8.49 21.04
C LEU A 353 4.20 -9.76 20.28
N PRO A 354 4.57 -10.83 20.99
CA PRO A 354 5.02 -12.05 20.34
C PRO A 354 3.91 -12.52 19.40
N PHE A 355 4.28 -12.73 18.13
CA PHE A 355 3.53 -13.47 17.12
C PHE A 355 2.09 -13.82 17.55
N ALA A 356 1.16 -12.90 17.33
CA ALA A 356 -0.03 -13.37 16.68
C ALA A 356 0.44 -13.65 15.25
N ALA A 357 0.73 -14.92 14.95
CA ALA A 357 0.23 -15.39 13.67
C ALA A 357 -1.23 -14.98 13.71
N ALA A 358 -1.57 -13.90 13.00
CA ALA A 358 -2.93 -13.75 12.57
C ALA A 358 -3.14 -14.99 11.72
N ILE A 359 -3.57 -16.08 12.36
CA ILE A 359 -4.41 -17.07 11.72
C ILE A 359 -5.70 -16.29 11.47
N ALA A 360 -5.63 -15.34 10.55
CA ALA A 360 -6.75 -15.06 9.72
C ALA A 360 -6.96 -16.38 9.00
N THR A 361 -7.89 -17.20 9.51
CA THR A 361 -8.67 -18.04 8.63
C THR A 361 -9.48 -17.08 7.75
N SER A 362 -8.82 -16.31 6.89
CA SER A 362 -9.45 -15.43 5.93
C SER A 362 -9.87 -16.31 4.77
N THR A 363 -11.19 -16.46 4.67
CA THR A 363 -11.85 -16.97 3.49
C THR A 363 -11.84 -15.86 2.45
N TRP A 364 -10.65 -15.59 1.87
CA TRP A 364 -10.45 -14.49 0.94
C TRP A 364 -11.51 -14.46 -0.17
N VAL A 365 -11.98 -13.25 -0.44
CA VAL A 365 -13.08 -13.01 -1.36
C VAL A 365 -12.51 -12.53 -2.69
N VAL A 366 -12.50 -13.45 -3.65
CA VAL A 366 -12.47 -13.14 -5.09
C VAL A 366 -13.55 -12.09 -5.37
N GLY A 367 -13.31 -11.11 -6.26
CA GLY A 367 -14.31 -10.16 -6.75
C GLY A 367 -15.53 -10.76 -7.48
N LEU A 368 -15.79 -12.06 -7.30
CA LEU A 368 -16.95 -12.85 -7.70
C LEU A 368 -17.27 -13.97 -6.69
#